data_AF-A0A7Y4RF60-F1
#
_entry.id   AF-A0A7Y4RF60-F1
#
_cell.length_a   1.000
_cell.length_b   1.000
_cell.length_c   1.000
_cell.angle_alpha   90.00
_cell.angle_beta   90.00
_cell.angle_gamma   90.00
#
_symmetry.space_group_name_H-M   'P 1'
#
loop_
_entity.id
_entity.type
_entity.pdbx_description
1 polymer ?
#
loop_
_entity_poly.entity_id
_entity_poly.type
_entity_poly.pdbx_seq_one_letter_code
_entity_poly.pdbx_strand_id
1 'polypeptide(L)'
;MDFISEMVLGYADLQLSCRLKKTGISDYRILRYRDDYRVFVNNPQTGETVLKTLTEVMMELGLKLNASKTTGSQSVVTGSLKSDKKTWLTTRQGERDLQKQLLIIHSHGVAFPNSGSLLKPLDHFYRRLVKWKTIRQPVSLISVAVDIAYQSPRTFPTCTAIVSKLLSMLKRTARRDVIQKIHGKMTQLPHTGHMEVWLQRISHTHERGIRYKEALCQLVERKDVPLWNNDWIKCAALKSALDPRAIVDRKKLKQLKPIVPPREIQMFAYEVY
;
A
#
# COMPACT_ATOMS: atom_id res chain seq x y z
N MET A 1 -9.81 -17.83 -8.08
CA MET A 1 -9.19 -17.84 -9.42
C MET A 1 -10.32 -17.65 -10.41
N ASP A 2 -10.14 -16.81 -11.42
CA ASP A 2 -11.17 -16.58 -12.43
C ASP A 2 -11.00 -17.59 -13.56
N PHE A 3 -11.91 -18.56 -13.63
CA PHE A 3 -11.87 -19.66 -14.61
C PHE A 3 -11.97 -19.17 -16.05
N ILE A 4 -12.77 -18.12 -16.30
CA ILE A 4 -12.99 -17.58 -17.64
C ILE A 4 -11.70 -16.94 -18.15
N SER A 5 -11.02 -16.19 -17.28
CA SER A 5 -9.72 -15.58 -17.59
C SER A 5 -8.68 -16.62 -18.00
N GLU A 6 -8.60 -17.75 -17.30
CA GLU A 6 -7.67 -18.84 -17.65
C GLU A 6 -8.03 -19.55 -18.95
N MET A 7 -9.32 -19.69 -19.29
CA MET A 7 -9.73 -20.22 -20.60
C MET A 7 -9.27 -19.33 -21.75
N VAL A 8 -9.47 -18.01 -21.64
CA VAL A 8 -9.08 -17.04 -22.67
C VAL A 8 -7.56 -17.00 -22.83
N LEU A 9 -6.81 -16.94 -21.72
CA LEU A 9 -5.35 -16.93 -21.75
C LEU A 9 -4.76 -18.27 -22.20
N GLY A 10 -5.39 -19.40 -21.86
CA GLY A 10 -5.01 -20.71 -22.38
C GLY A 10 -5.18 -20.82 -23.90
N TYR A 11 -6.23 -20.21 -24.46
CA TYR A 11 -6.38 -20.10 -25.91
C TYR A 11 -5.28 -19.22 -26.54
N ALA A 12 -4.92 -18.12 -25.89
CA ALA A 12 -3.80 -17.29 -26.33
C ALA A 12 -2.47 -18.07 -26.34
N ASP A 13 -2.21 -18.86 -25.31
CA ASP A 13 -1.01 -19.71 -25.22
C ASP A 13 -0.96 -20.76 -26.36
N LEU A 14 -2.11 -21.33 -26.73
CA LEU A 14 -2.22 -22.26 -27.85
C LEU A 14 -1.91 -21.57 -29.18
N GLN A 15 -2.49 -20.39 -29.42
CA GLN A 15 -2.25 -19.60 -30.63
C GLN A 15 -0.77 -19.20 -30.75
N LEU A 16 -0.17 -18.73 -29.67
CA LEU A 16 1.25 -18.40 -29.59
C LEU A 16 2.10 -19.63 -29.94
N SER A 17 1.84 -20.77 -29.33
CA SER A 17 2.58 -22.02 -29.56
C SER A 17 2.53 -22.45 -31.02
N CYS A 18 1.36 -22.35 -31.66
CA CYS A 18 1.19 -22.66 -33.08
C CYS A 18 1.99 -21.72 -33.98
N ARG A 19 2.01 -20.41 -33.69
CA ARG A 19 2.78 -19.42 -34.48
C ARG A 19 4.29 -19.61 -34.32
N LEU A 20 4.76 -19.81 -33.10
CA LEU A 20 6.19 -20.00 -32.83
C LEU A 20 6.75 -21.28 -33.50
N LYS A 21 5.95 -22.36 -33.54
CA LYS A 21 6.29 -23.58 -34.30
C LYS A 21 6.46 -23.30 -35.80
N LYS A 22 5.60 -22.47 -36.40
CA LYS A 22 5.70 -22.09 -37.82
C LYS A 22 6.95 -21.27 -38.13
N THR A 23 7.41 -20.46 -37.19
CA THR A 23 8.64 -19.65 -37.33
C THR A 23 9.94 -20.45 -37.12
N GLY A 24 9.86 -21.75 -36.78
CA GLY A 24 11.05 -22.59 -36.57
C GLY A 24 11.83 -22.29 -35.28
N ILE A 25 11.27 -21.49 -34.38
CA ILE A 25 11.90 -21.16 -33.10
C ILE A 25 11.69 -22.34 -32.14
N SER A 26 12.78 -22.95 -31.68
CA SER A 26 12.74 -24.08 -30.75
C SER A 26 13.41 -23.78 -29.39
N ASP A 27 14.39 -22.88 -29.36
CA ASP A 27 15.19 -22.59 -28.17
C ASP A 27 14.62 -21.43 -27.34
N TYR A 28 13.49 -21.69 -26.66
CA TYR A 28 12.88 -20.76 -25.73
C TYR A 28 12.07 -21.48 -24.66
N ARG A 29 11.82 -20.79 -23.53
CA ARG A 29 10.88 -21.24 -22.50
C ARG A 29 9.96 -20.10 -22.09
N ILE A 30 8.66 -20.36 -22.01
CA ILE A 30 7.67 -19.38 -21.54
C ILE A 30 7.05 -19.93 -20.26
N LEU A 31 7.03 -19.09 -19.22
CA LEU A 31 6.27 -19.34 -18.00
C LEU A 31 5.17 -18.29 -17.91
N ARG A 32 3.93 -18.73 -17.73
CA ARG A 32 2.78 -17.87 -17.47
C ARG A 32 2.23 -18.15 -16.07
N TYR A 33 1.98 -17.11 -15.30
CA TYR A 33 1.19 -17.18 -14.09
C TYR A 33 0.08 -16.13 -14.16
N ARG A 34 -1.16 -16.56 -14.38
CA ARG A 34 -2.29 -15.68 -14.72
C ARG A 34 -1.96 -14.80 -15.93
N ASP A 35 -2.00 -13.49 -15.78
CA ASP A 35 -1.70 -12.49 -16.82
C ASP A 35 -0.21 -12.18 -16.98
N ASP A 36 0.65 -12.66 -16.06
CA ASP A 36 2.09 -12.40 -16.10
C ASP A 36 2.84 -13.46 -16.94
N TYR A 37 3.50 -13.01 -18.00
CA TYR A 37 4.38 -13.82 -18.85
C TYR A 37 5.87 -13.58 -18.52
N ARG A 38 6.68 -14.64 -18.55
CA ARG A 38 8.14 -14.60 -18.57
C ARG A 38 8.67 -15.45 -19.71
N VAL A 39 9.44 -14.82 -20.60
CA VAL A 39 10.07 -15.47 -21.76
C VAL A 39 11.57 -15.56 -21.52
N PHE A 40 12.11 -16.77 -21.58
CA PHE A 40 13.53 -17.07 -21.46
C PHE A 40 14.06 -17.52 -22.81
N VAL A 41 15.13 -16.89 -23.26
CA VAL A 41 15.80 -17.13 -24.55
C VAL A 41 17.30 -16.99 -24.37
N ASN A 42 18.07 -17.69 -25.20
CA ASN A 42 19.53 -17.53 -25.25
C ASN A 42 19.95 -16.44 -26.24
N ASN A 43 19.05 -16.02 -27.12
CA ASN A 43 19.27 -15.02 -28.16
C ASN A 43 18.23 -13.88 -28.02
N PRO A 44 18.65 -12.61 -27.82
CA PRO A 44 17.74 -11.47 -27.68
C PRO A 44 16.77 -11.30 -28.86
N GLN A 45 17.22 -11.54 -30.09
CA GLN A 45 16.41 -11.44 -31.31
C GLN A 45 15.26 -12.47 -31.30
N THR A 46 15.50 -13.67 -30.76
CA THR A 46 14.45 -14.66 -30.52
C THR A 46 13.43 -14.14 -29.52
N GLY A 47 13.90 -13.48 -28.45
CA GLY A 47 13.03 -12.85 -27.45
C GLY A 47 12.12 -11.77 -28.03
N GLU A 48 12.66 -10.90 -28.88
CA GLU A 48 11.86 -9.88 -29.58
C GLU A 48 10.82 -10.50 -30.51
N THR A 49 11.18 -11.57 -31.21
CA THR A 49 10.26 -12.29 -32.10
C THR A 49 9.12 -12.94 -31.31
N VAL A 50 9.43 -13.57 -30.16
CA VAL A 50 8.42 -14.14 -29.26
C VAL A 50 7.50 -13.05 -28.70
N LEU A 51 8.07 -11.93 -28.25
CA LEU A 51 7.30 -10.79 -27.72
C LEU A 51 6.37 -10.19 -28.78
N LYS A 52 6.86 -10.02 -30.02
CA LYS A 52 6.04 -9.54 -31.15
C LYS A 52 4.87 -10.47 -31.40
N THR A 53 5.14 -11.77 -31.52
CA THR A 53 4.12 -12.80 -31.78
C THR A 53 3.08 -12.84 -30.65
N LEU A 54 3.53 -12.75 -29.38
CA LEU A 54 2.64 -12.68 -28.23
C LEU A 54 1.76 -11.42 -28.27
N THR A 55 2.33 -10.27 -28.64
CA THR A 55 1.59 -9.01 -28.74
C THR A 55 0.49 -9.10 -29.80
N GLU A 56 0.79 -9.67 -30.97
CA GLU A 56 -0.19 -9.88 -32.05
C GLU A 56 -1.34 -10.78 -31.59
N VAL A 57 -1.03 -11.92 -30.95
CA VAL A 57 -2.05 -12.84 -30.39
C VAL A 57 -2.92 -12.14 -29.34
N MET A 58 -2.32 -11.35 -28.45
CA MET A 58 -3.07 -10.60 -27.43
C MET A 58 -3.99 -9.56 -28.06
N MET A 59 -3.51 -8.84 -29.09
CA MET A 59 -4.30 -7.84 -29.80
C MET A 59 -5.53 -8.45 -30.50
N GLU A 60 -5.39 -9.62 -31.11
CA GLU A 60 -6.52 -10.35 -31.72
C GLU A 60 -7.61 -10.72 -30.71
N LEU A 61 -7.23 -10.91 -29.44
CA LEU A 61 -8.16 -11.16 -28.33
C LEU A 61 -8.69 -9.88 -27.67
N GLY A 62 -8.36 -8.70 -28.21
CA GLY A 62 -8.72 -7.40 -27.63
C GLY A 62 -7.93 -7.06 -26.36
N LEU A 63 -6.83 -7.75 -26.10
CA LEU A 63 -5.93 -7.51 -24.96
C LEU A 63 -4.72 -6.68 -25.39
N LYS A 64 -4.13 -5.94 -24.44
CA LYS A 64 -2.96 -5.09 -24.70
C LYS A 64 -1.89 -5.31 -23.63
N LEU A 65 -0.69 -5.67 -24.08
CA LEU A 65 0.49 -5.70 -23.22
C LEU A 65 0.92 -4.28 -22.86
N ASN A 66 1.27 -4.07 -21.59
CA ASN A 66 1.73 -2.77 -21.12
C ASN A 66 3.23 -2.59 -21.41
N ALA A 67 3.56 -1.80 -22.43
CA ALA A 67 4.94 -1.51 -22.83
C ALA A 67 5.81 -0.96 -21.69
N SER A 68 5.25 -0.22 -20.72
CA SER A 68 6.02 0.30 -19.59
C SER A 68 6.42 -0.79 -18.58
N LYS A 69 5.78 -1.96 -18.64
CA LYS A 69 6.06 -3.13 -17.79
C LYS A 69 6.78 -4.24 -18.54
N THR A 70 6.82 -4.18 -19.86
CA THR A 70 7.56 -5.13 -20.70
C THR A 70 9.02 -4.75 -20.73
N THR A 71 9.88 -5.53 -20.07
CA THR A 71 11.32 -5.25 -19.95
C THR A 71 12.14 -6.47 -20.31
N GLY A 72 13.25 -6.27 -21.04
CA GLY A 72 14.28 -7.28 -21.24
C GLY A 72 15.38 -7.19 -20.17
N SER A 73 15.99 -8.33 -19.84
CA SER A 73 17.18 -8.36 -18.98
C SER A 73 18.12 -9.47 -19.40
N GLN A 74 19.43 -9.18 -19.41
CA GLN A 74 20.48 -10.18 -19.64
C GLN A 74 20.78 -11.00 -18.36
N SER A 75 20.39 -10.49 -17.18
CA SER A 75 20.60 -11.16 -15.91
C SER A 75 19.26 -11.59 -15.33
N VAL A 76 19.00 -12.90 -15.36
CA VAL A 76 17.76 -13.49 -14.80
C VAL A 76 17.58 -13.09 -13.33
N VAL A 77 18.66 -13.06 -12.55
CA VAL A 77 18.65 -12.68 -11.13
C VAL A 77 18.26 -11.21 -10.98
N THR A 78 18.97 -10.30 -11.67
CA THR A 78 18.72 -8.85 -11.53
C THR A 78 17.35 -8.46 -12.10
N GLY A 79 16.96 -9.03 -13.24
CA GLY A 79 15.67 -8.79 -13.87
C GLY A 79 14.48 -9.33 -13.08
N SER A 80 14.71 -10.29 -12.17
CA SER A 80 13.66 -10.79 -11.27
C SER A 80 13.38 -9.87 -10.07
N LEU A 81 14.27 -8.90 -9.81
CA LEU A 81 14.11 -7.96 -8.71
C LEU A 81 13.42 -6.69 -9.20
N LYS A 82 12.32 -6.32 -8.53
CA LYS A 82 11.71 -5.01 -8.75
C LYS A 82 12.70 -3.89 -8.40
N SER A 83 12.66 -2.78 -9.14
CA SER A 83 13.58 -1.66 -9.00
C SER A 83 13.60 -1.09 -7.58
N ASP A 84 12.43 -0.95 -6.95
CA ASP A 84 12.30 -0.48 -5.57
C ASP A 84 13.04 -1.39 -4.57
N LYS A 85 12.95 -2.71 -4.75
CA LYS A 85 13.64 -3.67 -3.88
C LYS A 85 15.15 -3.65 -4.13
N LYS A 86 15.56 -3.59 -5.39
CA LYS A 86 16.97 -3.54 -5.78
C LYS A 86 17.65 -2.32 -5.17
N THR A 87 17.06 -1.12 -5.33
CA THR A 87 17.64 0.10 -4.76
C THR A 87 17.65 0.08 -3.24
N TRP A 88 16.61 -0.48 -2.61
CA TRP A 88 16.61 -0.63 -1.15
C TRP A 88 17.73 -1.56 -0.65
N LEU A 89 18.02 -2.65 -1.36
CA LEU A 89 19.12 -3.57 -1.04
C LEU A 89 20.50 -2.91 -1.11
N THR A 90 20.69 -1.98 -2.04
CA THR A 90 21.96 -1.25 -2.21
C THR A 90 22.06 -0.02 -1.30
N THR A 91 20.94 0.44 -0.73
CA THR A 91 20.90 1.59 0.17
C THR A 91 21.33 1.20 1.58
N ARG A 92 21.93 2.14 2.33
CA ARG A 92 22.24 1.95 3.75
C ARG A 92 20.96 1.70 4.56
N GLN A 93 20.66 0.46 4.91
CA GLN A 93 19.43 0.11 5.62
C GLN A 93 19.49 0.36 7.14
N GLY A 94 20.70 0.41 7.71
CA GLY A 94 20.94 0.53 9.14
C GLY A 94 21.54 1.89 9.53
N GLU A 95 20.88 2.57 10.45
CA GLU A 95 21.39 3.80 11.07
C GLU A 95 20.92 3.89 12.52
N ARG A 96 21.84 4.11 13.46
CA ARG A 96 21.54 4.15 14.92
C ARG A 96 20.70 5.37 15.28
N ASP A 97 20.94 6.49 14.60
CA ASP A 97 20.15 7.69 14.79
C ASP A 97 18.75 7.54 14.16
N LEU A 98 17.69 7.82 14.93
CA LEU A 98 16.31 7.69 14.47
C LEU A 98 15.99 8.68 13.34
N GLN A 99 16.49 9.91 13.41
CA GLN A 99 16.19 10.92 12.42
C GLN A 99 16.84 10.58 11.07
N LYS A 100 18.12 10.23 11.07
CA LYS A 100 18.82 9.76 9.87
C LYS A 100 18.18 8.49 9.30
N GLN A 101 17.80 7.52 10.14
CA GLN A 101 17.11 6.32 9.64
C GLN A 101 15.79 6.69 8.94
N LEU A 102 14.97 7.56 9.54
CA LEU A 102 13.70 7.97 8.95
C LEU A 102 13.90 8.77 7.65
N LEU A 103 14.96 9.59 7.56
CA LEU A 103 15.33 10.30 6.34
C LEU A 103 15.78 9.38 5.21
N ILE A 104 16.48 8.27 5.52
CA ILE A 104 16.81 7.25 4.53
C ILE A 104 15.54 6.61 3.97
N ILE A 105 14.58 6.27 4.84
CA ILE A 105 13.28 5.71 4.41
C ILE A 105 12.50 6.74 3.58
N HIS A 106 12.53 8.01 3.97
CA HIS A 106 11.91 9.10 3.21
C HIS A 106 12.52 9.25 1.82
N SER A 107 13.85 9.27 1.70
CA SER A 107 14.54 9.33 0.41
C SER A 107 14.13 8.17 -0.50
N HIS A 108 14.01 6.96 0.05
CA HIS A 108 13.51 5.81 -0.71
C HIS A 108 12.05 5.99 -1.14
N GLY A 109 11.20 6.58 -0.29
CA GLY A 109 9.80 6.84 -0.61
C GLY A 109 9.59 7.91 -1.68
N VAL A 110 10.47 8.92 -1.71
CA VAL A 110 10.51 9.92 -2.79
C VAL A 110 10.90 9.27 -4.12
N ALA A 111 11.89 8.38 -4.12
CA ALA A 111 12.32 7.67 -5.32
C ALA A 111 11.30 6.62 -5.81
N PHE A 112 10.57 5.98 -4.88
CA PHE A 112 9.59 4.94 -5.17
C PHE A 112 8.25 5.18 -4.43
N PRO A 113 7.43 6.15 -4.90
CA PRO A 113 6.17 6.49 -4.28
C PRO A 113 5.20 5.30 -4.22
N ASN A 114 4.47 5.19 -3.11
CA ASN A 114 3.50 4.14 -2.83
C ASN A 114 4.05 2.70 -2.93
N SER A 115 5.37 2.53 -2.84
CA SER A 115 6.01 1.22 -2.94
C SER A 115 5.78 0.36 -1.70
N GLY A 116 5.62 -0.95 -1.93
CA GLY A 116 5.56 -1.94 -0.85
C GLY A 116 6.88 -2.10 -0.10
N SER A 117 8.01 -1.70 -0.70
CA SER A 117 9.33 -1.74 -0.06
C SER A 117 9.45 -0.79 1.14
N LEU A 118 8.53 0.15 1.32
CA LEU A 118 8.50 1.07 2.48
C LEU A 118 7.94 0.44 3.74
N LEU A 119 7.09 -0.59 3.62
CA LEU A 119 6.34 -1.14 4.75
C LEU A 119 7.25 -1.79 5.79
N LYS A 120 8.17 -2.66 5.36
CA LYS A 120 9.10 -3.34 6.29
C LYS A 120 10.06 -2.36 6.99
N PRO A 121 10.72 -1.41 6.30
CA PRO A 121 11.58 -0.42 6.94
C PRO A 121 10.84 0.47 7.94
N LEU A 122 9.65 0.97 7.60
CA LEU A 122 8.82 1.77 8.51
C LEU A 122 8.38 0.96 9.73
N ASP A 123 8.06 -0.31 9.54
CA ASP A 123 7.69 -1.20 10.63
C ASP A 123 8.86 -1.44 11.59
N HIS A 124 10.04 -1.74 11.06
CA HIS A 124 11.26 -1.88 11.84
C HIS A 124 11.60 -0.58 12.59
N PHE A 125 11.48 0.57 11.92
CA PHE A 125 11.64 1.88 12.52
C PHE A 125 10.65 2.07 13.69
N TYR A 126 9.38 1.73 13.49
CA TYR A 126 8.36 1.84 14.53
C TYR A 126 8.67 0.96 15.74
N ARG A 127 9.02 -0.31 15.53
CA ARG A 127 9.43 -1.25 16.59
C ARG A 127 10.62 -0.72 17.40
N ARG A 128 11.58 -0.06 16.74
CA ARG A 128 12.70 0.59 17.42
C ARG A 128 12.24 1.81 18.21
N LEU A 129 11.46 2.69 17.59
CA LEU A 129 10.94 3.92 18.18
C LEU A 129 10.13 3.69 19.46
N VAL A 130 9.32 2.62 19.52
CA VAL A 130 8.49 2.32 20.71
C VAL A 130 9.33 2.15 21.98
N LYS A 131 10.57 1.65 21.86
CA LYS A 131 11.51 1.45 22.98
C LYS A 131 12.03 2.76 23.58
N TRP A 132 11.93 3.88 22.87
CA TRP A 132 12.41 5.18 23.33
C TRP A 132 11.38 5.87 24.22
N LYS A 133 11.84 6.43 25.35
CA LYS A 133 11.00 7.22 26.27
C LYS A 133 10.88 8.68 25.83
N THR A 134 11.98 9.28 25.40
CA THR A 134 12.07 10.69 25.02
C THR A 134 12.90 10.88 23.76
N ILE A 135 12.54 11.88 22.95
CA ILE A 135 13.25 12.30 21.74
C ILE A 135 13.36 13.82 21.78
N ARG A 136 14.49 14.35 21.32
CA ARG A 136 14.76 15.80 21.35
C ARG A 136 13.85 16.60 20.42
N GLN A 137 13.57 16.08 19.23
CA GLN A 137 12.77 16.75 18.19
C GLN A 137 11.67 15.84 17.60
N PRO A 138 10.66 15.46 18.40
CA PRO A 138 9.58 14.58 17.94
C PRO A 138 8.74 15.19 16.80
N VAL A 139 8.56 16.52 16.77
CA VAL A 139 7.80 17.19 15.70
C VAL A 139 8.48 17.03 14.34
N SER A 140 9.81 17.12 14.27
CA SER A 140 10.56 16.92 13.03
C SER A 140 10.35 15.51 12.46
N LEU A 141 10.39 14.49 13.33
CA LEU A 141 10.11 13.11 12.92
C LEU A 141 8.65 12.91 12.48
N ILE A 142 7.70 13.57 13.13
CA ILE A 142 6.29 13.57 12.71
C ILE A 142 6.17 14.16 11.31
N SER A 143 6.81 15.31 11.04
CA SER A 143 6.78 15.95 9.73
C SER A 143 7.30 15.02 8.63
N VAL A 144 8.41 14.31 8.86
CA VAL A 144 8.95 13.34 7.89
C VAL A 144 8.01 12.16 7.71
N ALA A 145 7.49 11.56 8.79
CA ALA A 145 6.57 10.42 8.70
C ALA A 145 5.26 10.78 7.98
N VAL A 146 4.73 11.98 8.22
CA VAL A 146 3.55 12.53 7.54
C VAL A 146 3.84 12.77 6.06
N ASP A 147 5.03 13.25 5.71
CA ASP A 147 5.42 13.46 4.32
C ASP A 147 5.55 12.14 3.54
N ILE A 148 6.15 11.11 4.16
CA ILE A 148 6.17 9.74 3.59
C ILE A 148 4.74 9.27 3.31
N ALA A 149 3.85 9.43 4.29
CA ALA A 149 2.48 8.96 4.18
C ALA A 149 1.67 9.74 3.12
N TYR A 150 1.92 11.05 3.01
CA TYR A 150 1.33 11.91 1.98
C TYR A 150 1.68 11.45 0.56
N GLN A 151 2.94 11.07 0.33
CA GLN A 151 3.40 10.56 -0.97
C GLN A 151 3.04 9.09 -1.21
N SER A 152 2.85 8.33 -0.13
CA SER A 152 2.63 6.87 -0.16
C SER A 152 1.45 6.46 0.73
N PRO A 153 0.19 6.63 0.27
CA PRO A 153 -0.99 6.31 1.06
C PRO A 153 -1.02 4.90 1.68
N ARG A 154 -0.40 3.92 1.02
CA ARG A 154 -0.26 2.55 1.56
C ARG A 154 0.47 2.51 2.92
N THR A 155 1.28 3.51 3.25
CA THR A 155 2.02 3.55 4.53
C THR A 155 1.25 4.26 5.64
N PHE A 156 0.02 4.73 5.42
CA PHE A 156 -0.78 5.42 6.44
C PHE A 156 -0.91 4.65 7.76
N PRO A 157 -1.21 3.33 7.78
CA PRO A 157 -1.27 2.59 9.04
C PRO A 157 0.02 2.72 9.86
N THR A 158 1.16 2.41 9.25
CA THR A 158 2.46 2.39 9.93
C THR A 158 2.94 3.79 10.31
N CYS A 159 2.78 4.78 9.40
CA CYS A 159 3.12 6.17 9.72
C CYS A 159 2.23 6.72 10.83
N THR A 160 0.94 6.38 10.86
CA THR A 160 0.04 6.77 11.97
C THR A 160 0.50 6.17 13.29
N ALA A 161 0.97 4.93 13.31
CA ALA A 161 1.52 4.33 14.52
C ALA A 161 2.80 5.05 15.00
N ILE A 162 3.72 5.38 14.08
CA ILE A 162 4.90 6.22 14.36
C ILE A 162 4.48 7.57 14.96
N VAL A 163 3.55 8.27 14.31
CA VAL A 163 3.03 9.56 14.76
C VAL A 163 2.39 9.44 16.13
N SER A 164 1.57 8.40 16.39
CA SER A 164 0.93 8.18 17.69
C SER A 164 1.95 8.07 18.84
N LYS A 165 3.07 7.38 18.60
CA LYS A 165 4.16 7.25 19.56
C LYS A 165 4.89 8.58 19.75
N LEU A 166 5.18 9.33 18.68
CA LEU A 166 5.84 10.64 18.79
C LEU A 166 4.95 11.69 19.48
N LEU A 167 3.65 11.69 19.19
CA LEU A 167 2.67 12.54 19.87
C LEU A 167 2.64 12.27 21.38
N SER A 168 2.80 11.02 21.81
CA SER A 168 2.84 10.70 23.24
C SER A 168 3.99 11.38 24.01
N MET A 169 5.05 11.82 23.31
CA MET A 169 6.20 12.55 23.87
C MET A 169 5.99 14.08 23.91
N LEU A 170 4.91 14.60 23.33
CA LEU A 170 4.60 16.03 23.29
C LEU A 170 3.70 16.45 24.47
N LYS A 171 3.71 17.75 24.80
CA LYS A 171 2.71 18.38 25.69
C LYS A 171 1.34 18.41 25.00
N ARG A 172 0.26 18.44 25.78
CA ARG A 172 -1.13 18.37 25.28
C ARG A 172 -1.46 19.44 24.22
N THR A 173 -1.04 20.68 24.45
CA THR A 173 -1.24 21.80 23.50
C THR A 173 -0.56 21.51 22.15
N ALA A 174 0.73 21.16 22.19
CA ALA A 174 1.49 20.80 20.99
C ALA A 174 0.90 19.60 20.24
N ARG A 175 0.33 18.60 20.93
CA ARG A 175 -0.34 17.47 20.27
C ARG A 175 -1.52 17.93 19.41
N ARG A 176 -2.36 18.79 19.99
CA ARG A 176 -3.53 19.37 19.30
C ARG A 176 -3.12 20.09 18.02
N ASP A 177 -2.16 21.01 18.16
CA ASP A 177 -1.68 21.82 17.04
C ASP A 177 -1.08 20.95 15.92
N VAL A 178 -0.32 19.92 16.29
CA VAL A 178 0.26 18.98 15.32
C VAL A 178 -0.84 18.18 14.60
N ILE A 179 -1.83 17.64 15.31
CA ILE A 179 -2.91 16.86 14.68
C ILE A 179 -3.72 17.75 13.73
N GLN A 180 -4.01 19.00 14.10
CA GLN A 180 -4.70 19.95 13.23
C GLN A 180 -3.89 20.28 11.97
N LYS A 181 -2.57 20.48 12.10
CA LYS A 181 -1.67 20.68 10.95
C LYS A 181 -1.63 19.46 10.02
N ILE A 182 -1.58 18.26 10.59
CA ILE A 182 -1.65 17.01 9.82
C ILE A 182 -2.97 16.98 9.07
N HIS A 183 -4.11 17.18 9.76
CA HIS A 183 -5.43 17.21 9.14
C HIS A 183 -5.49 18.21 7.97
N GLY A 184 -5.03 19.45 8.18
CA GLY A 184 -4.99 20.46 7.13
C GLY A 184 -4.17 20.05 5.90
N LYS A 185 -2.95 19.53 6.09
CA LYS A 185 -2.12 19.01 4.98
C LYS A 185 -2.81 17.86 4.25
N MET A 186 -3.40 16.95 5.01
CA MET A 186 -4.04 15.75 4.49
C MET A 186 -5.31 16.02 3.70
N THR A 187 -6.10 17.05 4.04
CA THR A 187 -7.30 17.44 3.29
C THR A 187 -7.04 17.96 1.87
N GLN A 188 -5.77 18.19 1.51
CA GLN A 188 -5.38 18.59 0.16
C GLN A 188 -5.35 17.42 -0.84
N LEU A 189 -5.32 16.17 -0.34
CA LEU A 189 -5.38 14.98 -1.18
C LEU A 189 -6.84 14.64 -1.53
N PRO A 190 -7.12 14.10 -2.72
CA PRO A 190 -8.40 13.45 -3.00
C PRO A 190 -8.46 12.06 -2.36
N HIS A 191 -9.67 11.52 -2.18
CA HIS A 191 -9.93 10.14 -1.72
C HIS A 191 -9.24 9.77 -0.38
N THR A 192 -9.34 10.66 0.61
CA THR A 192 -8.64 10.59 1.90
C THR A 192 -9.30 9.71 2.95
N GLY A 193 -10.37 9.01 2.62
CA GLY A 193 -11.19 8.27 3.58
C GLY A 193 -10.39 7.34 4.50
N HIS A 194 -9.55 6.49 3.92
CA HIS A 194 -8.70 5.57 4.67
C HIS A 194 -7.75 6.30 5.64
N MET A 195 -7.19 7.43 5.22
CA MET A 195 -6.30 8.25 6.04
C MET A 195 -7.06 8.93 7.18
N GLU A 196 -8.27 9.44 6.91
CA GLU A 196 -9.11 10.07 7.92
C GLU A 196 -9.47 9.09 9.03
N VAL A 197 -9.73 7.83 8.70
CA VAL A 197 -9.95 6.76 9.71
C VAL A 197 -8.75 6.61 10.63
N TRP A 198 -7.54 6.56 10.07
CA TRP A 198 -6.31 6.47 10.86
C TRP A 198 -6.01 7.73 11.68
N LEU A 199 -6.26 8.90 11.11
CA LEU A 199 -6.09 10.16 11.82
C LEU A 199 -7.11 10.31 12.95
N GLN A 200 -8.37 9.89 12.73
CA GLN A 200 -9.40 9.82 13.77
C GLN A 200 -8.99 8.84 14.88
N ARG A 201 -8.42 7.69 14.52
CA ARG A 201 -7.93 6.69 15.49
C ARG A 201 -6.92 7.29 16.49
N ILE A 202 -6.04 8.18 16.06
CA ILE A 202 -5.06 8.83 16.96
C ILE A 202 -5.58 10.13 17.57
N SER A 203 -6.46 10.86 16.89
CA SER A 203 -7.04 12.11 17.43
C SER A 203 -8.09 11.83 18.49
N HIS A 204 -8.84 10.72 18.41
CA HIS A 204 -9.92 10.39 19.35
C HIS A 204 -9.49 10.39 20.83
N THR A 205 -8.24 10.03 21.11
CA THR A 205 -7.67 10.00 22.47
C THR A 205 -7.06 11.34 22.93
N HIS A 206 -6.97 12.33 22.04
CA HIS A 206 -6.27 13.60 22.27
C HIS A 206 -7.16 14.83 22.08
N GLU A 207 -7.99 14.83 21.03
CA GLU A 207 -8.87 15.92 20.64
C GLU A 207 -10.16 15.35 20.03
N ARG A 208 -11.28 15.55 20.74
CA ARG A 208 -12.62 15.25 20.24
C ARG A 208 -13.19 16.54 19.67
N GLY A 209 -13.12 16.73 18.35
CA GLY A 209 -13.58 17.97 17.71
C GLY A 209 -13.10 18.17 16.28
N ILE A 210 -12.16 17.36 15.81
CA ILE A 210 -11.75 17.37 14.39
C ILE A 210 -12.86 16.74 13.56
N ARG A 211 -13.39 17.49 12.61
CA ARG A 211 -14.46 17.05 11.72
C ARG A 211 -13.85 16.36 10.50
N TYR A 212 -14.14 15.08 10.35
CA TYR A 212 -13.75 14.25 9.21
C TYR A 212 -14.90 14.14 8.19
N LYS A 213 -14.55 14.07 6.90
CA LYS A 213 -15.51 13.94 5.79
C LYS A 213 -15.91 12.49 5.55
N GLU A 214 -15.03 11.55 5.88
CA GLU A 214 -15.25 10.12 5.71
C GLU A 214 -16.48 9.61 6.50
N ALA A 215 -17.35 8.85 5.83
CA ALA A 215 -18.60 8.36 6.41
C ALA A 215 -18.35 7.48 7.64
N LEU A 216 -17.33 6.61 7.60
CA LEU A 216 -16.95 5.80 8.76
C LEU A 216 -16.57 6.65 9.97
N CYS A 217 -15.86 7.76 9.75
CA CYS A 217 -15.49 8.69 10.82
C CYS A 217 -16.71 9.42 11.38
N GLN A 218 -17.69 9.75 10.55
CA GLN A 218 -18.93 10.39 10.96
C GLN A 218 -19.83 9.45 11.78
N LEU A 219 -19.86 8.15 11.43
CA LEU A 219 -20.51 7.13 12.25
C LEU A 219 -19.90 7.05 13.65
N VAL A 220 -18.57 7.19 13.79
CA VAL A 220 -17.90 7.28 15.10
C VAL A 220 -18.42 8.48 15.91
N GLU A 221 -18.77 9.60 15.27
CA GLU A 221 -19.38 10.77 15.90
C GLU A 221 -20.90 10.65 16.14
N ARG A 222 -21.50 9.49 15.84
CA ARG A 222 -22.96 9.22 15.92
C ARG A 222 -23.79 10.04 14.94
N LYS A 223 -23.20 10.51 13.83
CA LYS A 223 -23.97 11.06 12.72
C LYS A 223 -24.65 9.92 11.98
N ASP A 224 -25.86 10.20 11.50
CA ASP A 224 -26.60 9.28 10.66
C ASP A 224 -26.18 9.52 9.21
N VAL A 225 -25.38 8.60 8.66
CA VAL A 225 -24.88 8.69 7.29
C VAL A 225 -24.95 7.34 6.58
N PRO A 226 -25.39 7.30 5.33
CA PRO A 226 -25.37 6.07 4.55
C PRO A 226 -23.92 5.69 4.24
N LEU A 227 -23.56 4.43 4.53
CA LEU A 227 -22.26 3.89 4.14
C LEU A 227 -22.30 3.20 2.77
N TRP A 228 -23.43 2.55 2.46
CA TRP A 228 -23.67 1.85 1.22
C TRP A 228 -24.95 2.36 0.57
N ASN A 229 -25.01 2.30 -0.77
CA ASN A 229 -26.28 2.46 -1.47
C ASN A 229 -27.10 1.17 -1.32
N ASN A 230 -28.10 1.23 -0.44
CA ASN A 230 -29.02 0.13 -0.15
C ASN A 230 -30.43 0.36 -0.76
N ASP A 231 -30.57 1.32 -1.68
CA ASP A 231 -31.89 1.74 -2.21
C ASP A 231 -32.57 0.60 -3.00
N TRP A 232 -31.76 -0.23 -3.66
CA TRP A 232 -32.22 -1.40 -4.43
C TRP A 232 -32.76 -2.54 -3.55
N ILE A 233 -32.49 -2.53 -2.24
CA ILE A 233 -32.92 -3.59 -1.32
C ILE A 233 -34.38 -3.35 -0.91
N LYS A 234 -35.30 -4.19 -1.36
CA LYS A 234 -36.73 -4.10 -0.97
C LYS A 234 -37.01 -4.74 0.40
N CYS A 235 -36.21 -5.74 0.80
CA CYS A 235 -36.40 -6.46 2.05
C CYS A 235 -35.99 -5.60 3.26
N ALA A 236 -36.96 -5.28 4.13
CA ALA A 236 -36.74 -4.48 5.33
C ALA A 236 -35.82 -5.17 6.35
N ALA A 237 -35.94 -6.49 6.52
CA ALA A 237 -35.08 -7.26 7.41
C ALA A 237 -33.60 -7.20 6.99
N LEU A 238 -33.33 -7.31 5.70
CA LEU A 238 -31.97 -7.18 5.16
C LEU A 238 -31.43 -5.75 5.34
N LYS A 239 -32.26 -4.72 5.08
CA LYS A 239 -31.89 -3.31 5.34
C LYS A 239 -31.52 -3.07 6.80
N SER A 240 -32.28 -3.64 7.73
CA SER A 240 -32.00 -3.53 9.17
C SER A 240 -30.71 -4.26 9.57
N ALA A 241 -30.42 -5.42 8.96
CA ALA A 241 -29.18 -6.15 9.23
C ALA A 241 -27.92 -5.41 8.73
N LEU A 242 -28.09 -4.55 7.71
CA LEU A 242 -27.03 -3.73 7.12
C LEU A 242 -26.90 -2.33 7.76
N ASP A 243 -27.49 -2.10 8.94
CA ASP A 243 -27.40 -0.81 9.63
C ASP A 243 -25.91 -0.45 9.93
N PRO A 244 -25.37 0.62 9.32
CA PRO A 244 -23.97 1.01 9.52
C PRO A 244 -23.63 1.34 10.97
N ARG A 245 -24.62 1.69 11.81
CA ARG A 245 -24.42 2.00 13.23
C ARG A 245 -23.89 0.80 14.01
N ALA A 246 -24.17 -0.42 13.56
CA ALA A 246 -23.69 -1.66 14.18
C ALA A 246 -22.17 -1.90 13.96
N ILE A 247 -21.55 -1.25 12.98
CA ILE A 247 -20.12 -1.42 12.65
C ILE A 247 -19.22 -0.91 13.79
N VAL A 248 -19.66 0.13 14.50
CA VAL A 248 -18.82 0.83 15.47
C VAL A 248 -18.97 0.24 16.87
N ASP A 249 -17.98 -0.57 17.27
CA ASP A 249 -17.88 -1.07 18.65
C ASP A 249 -17.50 0.05 19.65
N ARG A 250 -18.52 0.56 20.34
CA ARG A 250 -18.39 1.64 21.32
C ARG A 250 -17.61 1.23 22.58
N LYS A 251 -17.63 -0.05 22.95
CA LYS A 251 -16.87 -0.54 24.12
C LYS A 251 -15.38 -0.51 23.79
N LYS A 252 -14.99 -0.97 22.60
CA LYS A 252 -13.60 -0.88 22.12
C LYS A 252 -13.13 0.56 21.96
N LEU A 253 -13.97 1.46 21.43
CA LEU A 253 -13.62 2.89 21.29
C LEU A 253 -13.24 3.53 22.64
N LYS A 254 -14.00 3.23 23.71
CA LYS A 254 -13.70 3.74 25.06
C LYS A 254 -12.38 3.21 25.64
N GLN A 255 -11.95 2.03 25.20
CA GLN A 255 -10.72 1.36 25.67
C GLN A 255 -9.49 1.69 24.80
N LEU A 256 -9.63 2.56 23.80
CA LEU A 256 -8.52 2.90 22.90
C LEU A 256 -7.37 3.55 23.65
N LYS A 257 -6.17 3.01 23.42
CA LYS A 257 -4.92 3.58 23.93
C LYS A 257 -4.41 4.65 22.95
N PRO A 258 -3.71 5.70 23.45
CA PRO A 258 -3.17 6.78 22.61
C PRO A 258 -2.14 6.32 21.58
N ILE A 259 -1.38 5.27 21.90
CA ILE A 259 -0.35 4.70 21.02
C ILE A 259 -0.97 3.51 20.28
N VAL A 260 -0.83 3.47 18.95
CA VAL A 260 -1.34 2.38 18.10
C VAL A 260 -0.42 1.17 18.23
N PRO A 261 -0.86 0.03 18.78
CA PRO A 261 -0.01 -1.15 18.95
C PRO A 261 0.31 -1.82 17.58
N PRO A 262 1.45 -2.51 17.45
CA PRO A 262 1.83 -3.19 16.21
C PRO A 262 0.75 -4.13 15.64
N ARG A 263 0.00 -4.82 16.51
CA ARG A 263 -1.10 -5.73 16.12
C ARG A 263 -2.25 -5.05 15.38
N GLU A 264 -2.46 -3.74 15.54
CA GLU A 264 -3.50 -2.99 14.80
C GLU A 264 -3.08 -2.71 13.35
N ILE A 265 -1.77 -2.68 13.06
CA ILE A 265 -1.23 -2.35 11.73
C ILE A 265 -0.63 -3.56 11.00
N GLN A 266 -0.20 -4.58 11.73
CA GLN A 266 0.37 -5.83 11.22
C GLN A 266 -0.68 -6.94 11.24
N MET A 267 -1.71 -6.83 10.39
CA MET A 267 -2.71 -7.91 10.28
C MET A 267 -2.14 -9.20 9.66
N PHE A 268 -1.05 -9.08 8.90
CA PHE A 268 -0.31 -10.19 8.33
C PHE A 268 1.09 -10.21 8.93
N ALA A 269 1.49 -11.35 9.50
CA ALA A 269 2.85 -11.54 9.99
C ALA A 269 3.82 -11.42 8.80
N TYR A 270 4.63 -10.36 8.79
CA TYR A 270 5.81 -10.36 7.94
C TYR A 270 6.83 -11.29 8.58
N GLU A 271 7.27 -12.32 7.86
CA GLU A 271 8.34 -13.21 8.29
C GLU A 271 9.50 -12.38 8.86
N VAL A 272 9.84 -12.69 10.11
CA VAL A 272 10.99 -12.14 10.81
C VAL A 272 12.20 -12.86 10.23
N TYR A 273 12.93 -12.19 9.34
CA TYR A 273 14.28 -12.59 8.95
C TYR A 273 15.27 -11.85 9.84
#